data_AF-A0A2I0NVX6-F1
#
_entry.id   AF-A0A2I0NVX6-F1
#
_cell.length_a   1.000
_cell.length_b   1.000
_cell.length_c   1.000
_cell.angle_alpha   90.00
_cell.angle_beta   90.00
_cell.angle_gamma   90.00
#
_symmetry.space_group_name_H-M   'P 1'
#
loop_
_entity.id
_entity.type
_entity.pdbx_description
1 polymer ?
#
loop_
_entity_poly.entity_id
_entity_poly.type
_entity_poly.pdbx_seq_one_letter_code
_entity_poly.pdbx_strand_id
1 'polypeptide(L)' 'LVPTTWNFATCSAALKGAPWQLAEVIVRGYDPCVSCATHMIVIDEDKKVVAQKLIQ' A
#
# COMPACT_ATOMS: atom_id res chain seq x y z
N LEU A 1 -4.85 7.71 4.40
CA LEU A 1 -4.95 7.27 2.99
C LEU A 1 -3.69 7.72 2.29
N VAL A 2 -2.89 6.78 1.77
CA VAL A 2 -1.54 7.08 1.24
C VAL A 2 -1.35 6.34 -0.09
N PRO A 3 -0.52 6.84 -1.03
CA PRO A 3 -0.51 6.37 -2.41
C PRO A 3 -0.32 4.85 -2.56
N THR A 4 0.55 4.27 -1.75
CA THR A 4 0.83 2.83 -1.80
C THR A 4 -0.37 1.97 -1.41
N THR A 5 -1.30 2.47 -0.57
CA THR A 5 -2.56 1.77 -0.25
C THR A 5 -3.38 1.49 -1.52
N TRP A 6 -3.41 2.44 -2.46
CA TRP A 6 -4.12 2.30 -3.73
C TRP A 6 -3.31 1.50 -4.75
N ASN A 7 -2.00 1.73 -4.80
CA ASN A 7 -1.12 1.05 -5.75
C ASN A 7 -1.04 -0.46 -5.53
N PHE A 8 -1.34 -0.98 -4.33
CA PHE A 8 -1.34 -2.43 -4.09
C PHE A 8 -2.28 -3.20 -5.02
N ALA A 9 -3.49 -2.70 -5.24
CA ALA A 9 -4.45 -3.34 -6.15
C ALA A 9 -3.99 -3.24 -7.61
N THR A 10 -3.54 -2.07 -8.03
CA THR A 10 -3.06 -1.82 -9.40
C THR A 10 -1.81 -2.62 -9.73
N CYS A 11 -0.84 -2.66 -8.80
CA CYS A 11 0.40 -3.41 -8.94
C CYS A 11 0.13 -4.92 -9.05
N SER A 12 -0.82 -5.44 -8.24
CA SER A 12 -1.23 -6.85 -8.33
C SER A 12 -1.83 -7.19 -9.70
N ALA A 13 -2.64 -6.30 -10.27
CA ALA A 13 -3.19 -6.48 -11.61
C ALA A 13 -2.10 -6.40 -12.69
N ALA A 14 -1.09 -5.54 -12.52
CA ALA A 14 0.03 -5.37 -13.45
C ALA A 14 0.96 -6.60 -13.53
N LEU A 15 0.94 -7.49 -12.54
CA LEU A 15 1.70 -8.75 -12.56
C LEU A 15 1.11 -9.79 -13.54
N LYS A 16 -0.14 -9.62 -13.97
CA LYS A 16 -0.81 -10.59 -14.84
C LYS A 16 -0.16 -10.59 -16.23
N GLY A 17 0.40 -11.74 -16.61
CA GLY A 17 1.07 -11.93 -17.91
C GLY A 17 2.57 -11.68 -17.90
N ALA A 18 3.14 -11.24 -16.77
CA ALA A 18 4.58 -11.14 -16.61
C ALA A 18 5.18 -12.51 -16.19
N PRO A 19 6.38 -12.86 -16.70
CA PRO A 19 7.18 -13.94 -16.12
C PRO A 19 7.42 -13.69 -14.64
N TRP A 20 7.23 -14.70 -13.80
CA TRP A 20 7.28 -14.55 -12.34
C TRP A 20 8.64 -14.04 -11.83
N GLN A 21 9.72 -14.31 -12.57
CA GLN A 21 11.07 -13.82 -12.25
C GLN A 21 11.18 -12.29 -12.31
N LEU A 22 10.29 -11.62 -13.06
CA LEU A 22 10.24 -10.16 -13.17
C LEU A 22 9.26 -9.52 -12.19
N ALA A 23 8.56 -10.30 -11.36
CA ALA A 23 7.56 -9.78 -10.44
C ALA A 23 8.13 -8.69 -9.52
N GLU A 24 9.32 -8.90 -8.95
CA GLU A 24 9.94 -7.90 -8.10
C GLU A 24 10.35 -6.63 -8.85
N VAL A 25 10.74 -6.74 -10.13
CA VAL A 25 11.09 -5.58 -10.96
C VAL A 25 9.84 -4.72 -11.19
N ILE A 26 8.71 -5.37 -11.50
CA ILE A 26 7.42 -4.70 -11.71
C ILE A 26 6.96 -4.02 -10.42
N VAL A 27 7.02 -4.72 -9.29
CA VAL A 27 6.62 -4.18 -7.98
C VAL A 27 7.50 -2.99 -7.59
N ARG A 28 8.82 -3.08 -7.76
CA ARG A 28 9.76 -1.97 -7.48
C ARG A 28 9.51 -0.75 -8.37
N GLY A 29 8.98 -0.92 -9.58
CA GLY A 29 8.57 0.18 -10.46
C GLY A 29 7.50 1.12 -9.87
N TYR A 30 6.77 0.66 -8.84
CA TYR A 30 5.77 1.47 -8.13
C TYR A 30 6.31 2.18 -6.88
N ASP A 31 7.61 2.05 -6.58
CA ASP A 31 8.26 2.55 -5.35
C ASP A 31 7.41 2.29 -4.07
N PRO A 32 7.17 1.01 -3.74
CA PRO A 32 6.20 0.67 -2.71
C PRO A 32 6.75 0.94 -1.31
N CYS A 33 6.19 1.93 -0.62
CA CYS A 33 6.37 2.10 0.82
C CYS A 33 5.30 1.29 1.58
N VAL A 34 5.65 0.08 2.04
CA VAL A 34 4.70 -0.81 2.73
C VAL A 34 4.25 -0.23 4.08
N SER A 35 5.16 0.37 4.85
CA SER A 35 4.83 1.07 6.10
C SER A 35 3.81 2.21 5.86
N CYS A 36 3.91 2.86 4.70
CA CYS A 36 2.99 3.89 4.25
C CYS A 36 1.63 3.32 3.84
N ALA A 37 1.58 2.10 3.30
CA ALA A 37 0.32 1.48 2.93
C ALA A 37 -0.46 0.95 4.14
N THR A 38 0.26 0.51 5.17
CA THR A 38 -0.32 -0.20 6.33
C THR A 38 -0.66 0.70 7.51
N HIS A 39 -0.12 1.91 7.60
CA HIS A 39 -0.49 2.78 8.72
C HIS A 39 -1.99 3.11 8.62
N MET A 40 -2.70 2.75 9.67
CA MET A 40 -4.13 2.94 9.76
C MET A 40 -4.39 4.09 10.71
N ILE A 41 -5.14 5.08 10.22
CA ILE A 41 -5.72 6.12 11.05
C ILE A 41 -7.15 5.67 11.31
N VAL A 42 -7.46 5.29 12.55
CA VAL A 42 -8.83 4.99 12.96
C VAL A 42 -9.49 6.31 13.34
N ILE A 43 -10.61 6.63 12.68
CA ILE A 43 -11.34 7.89 12.87
C ILE A 43 -12.75 7.55 13.40
N ASP A 44 -13.19 8.28 14.41
CA ASP A 44 -14.54 8.20 15.00
C ASP A 44 -15.59 8.90 14.10
N GLU A 45 -16.87 8.69 14.37
CA GLU A 45 -17.98 9.38 13.68
C GLU A 45 -17.89 10.91 13.82
N ASP A 46 -17.32 11.39 14.93
CA ASP A 46 -17.01 12.81 15.19
C ASP A 46 -15.75 13.33 14.45
N LYS A 47 -15.17 12.56 13.52
CA LYS A 47 -13.91 12.85 12.81
C LYS A 47 -12.68 12.96 13.72
N LYS A 48 -12.73 12.42 14.94
CA LYS A 48 -11.59 12.39 15.87
C LYS A 48 -10.69 11.19 15.59
N VAL A 49 -9.38 11.38 15.70
CA VAL A 49 -8.41 10.28 15.56
C VAL A 49 -8.43 9.45 16.85
N VAL A 50 -8.84 8.19 16.75
CA VAL A 50 -9.00 7.25 17.87
C VAL A 50 -7.73 6.44 18.10
N ALA A 51 -7.01 6.10 17.03
CA ALA A 51 -5.74 5.40 17.12
C ALA A 51 -4.90 5.64 15.87
N GLN A 52 -3.59 5.80 16.08
CA GLN A 52 -2.59 5.85 15.02
C GLN A 52 -1.48 4.85 15.36
N LYS A 53 -1.42 3.74 14.62
CA LYS A 53 -0.36 2.74 14.76
C LYS A 53 0.72 3.03 13.72
N LEU A 54 1.78 3.73 14.12
CA LEU A 54 3.01 3.82 13.35
C LEU A 54 3.79 2.54 13.62
N ILE A 55 3.80 1.62 12.65
CA ILE A 55 4.73 0.49 12.66
C ILE A 55 6.11 1.08 12.39
N GLN A 56 6.97 1.02 13.41
CA GLN A 56 8.36 1.47 13.38
C GLN A 56 9.28 0.32 13.00
#